data_AF-A0ABC8AS56-F1
#
_entry.id   AF-A0ABC8AS56-F1
#
_cell.length_a   1.000
_cell.length_b   1.000
_cell.length_c   1.000
_cell.angle_alpha   90.00
_cell.angle_beta   90.00
_cell.angle_gamma   90.00
#
_symmetry.space_group_name_H-M   'P 1'
#
loop_
_entity.id
_entity.type
_entity.pdbx_description
1 polymer ?
#
loop_
_entity_poly.entity_id
_entity_poly.type
_entity_poly.pdbx_seq_one_letter_code
_entity_poly.pdbx_strand_id
1 'polypeptide(L)' 'MRVVQAKEFGGPEVLGVTEVPDPVAGSGEVVVRVAAADVVFLDTTLRSG' A
#
# COMPACT_ATOMS: atom_id res chain seq x y z
N MET A 1 5.88 8.17 -6.66
CA MET A 1 6.40 6.91 -6.08
C MET A 1 5.68 5.67 -6.63
N ARG A 2 6.35 4.50 -6.61
CA ARG A 2 5.74 3.20 -6.93
C ARG A 2 5.03 2.64 -5.69
N VAL A 3 3.85 2.06 -5.88
CA VAL A 3 3.04 1.45 -4.82
C VAL A 3 2.47 0.10 -5.28
N VAL A 4 2.15 -0.76 -4.32
CA VAL A 4 1.31 -1.95 -4.54
C VAL A 4 -0.10 -1.60 -4.06
N GLN A 5 -1.11 -1.79 -4.90
CA GLN A 5 -2.50 -1.47 -4.59
C GLN A 5 -3.42 -2.65 -4.94
N ALA A 6 -4.39 -2.92 -4.06
CA ALA A 6 -5.60 -3.69 -4.38
C ALA A 6 -6.76 -2.72 -4.63
N LYS A 7 -7.41 -2.80 -5.79
CA LYS A 7 -8.56 -1.94 -6.14
C LYS A 7 -9.92 -2.62 -5.92
N GLU A 8 -9.88 -3.90 -5.61
CA GLU A 8 -11.03 -4.77 -5.33
C GLU A 8 -10.60 -5.84 -4.33
N PHE A 9 -11.57 -6.49 -3.70
CA PHE A 9 -11.31 -7.62 -2.81
C PHE A 9 -11.00 -8.88 -3.62
N GLY A 10 -10.08 -9.72 -3.13
CA GLY A 10 -9.77 -10.98 -3.78
C GLY A 10 -8.48 -11.66 -3.32
N GLY A 11 -8.05 -12.65 -4.11
CA GLY A 11 -6.78 -13.33 -3.94
C GLY A 11 -5.59 -12.42 -4.32
N PRO A 12 -4.34 -12.94 -4.28
CA PRO A 12 -3.15 -12.16 -4.59
C PRO A 12 -3.14 -11.49 -5.97
N GLU A 13 -3.91 -12.01 -6.92
CA GLU A 13 -4.08 -11.50 -8.28
C GLU A 13 -4.61 -10.06 -8.35
N VAL A 14 -5.29 -9.57 -7.31
CA VAL A 14 -5.79 -8.18 -7.28
C VAL A 14 -4.69 -7.16 -6.95
N LEU A 15 -3.49 -7.60 -6.55
CA LEU A 15 -2.36 -6.73 -6.23
C LEU A 15 -1.67 -6.27 -7.51
N GLY A 16 -1.77 -4.98 -7.81
CA GLY A 16 -1.10 -4.34 -8.93
C GLY A 16 -0.04 -3.33 -8.48
N VAL A 17 1.08 -3.27 -9.20
CA VAL A 17 2.06 -2.18 -9.04
C VAL A 17 1.62 -1.00 -9.91
N THR A 18 1.56 0.19 -9.33
CA THR A 18 1.25 1.43 -10.05
C THR A 18 2.16 2.57 -9.60
N GLU A 19 2.24 3.62 -10.40
CA GLU A 19 2.84 4.90 -10.00
C GLU A 19 1.76 5.86 -9.52
N VAL A 20 2.10 6.62 -8.47
CA VAL A 20 1.28 7.69 -7.90
C VAL A 20 2.17 8.90 -7.59
N PRO A 21 1.62 10.12 -7.46
CA PRO A 21 2.39 11.27 -6.97
C PRO A 21 3.01 10.98 -5.58
N ASP A 22 4.12 11.64 -5.27
CA ASP A 22 4.70 11.55 -3.93
C ASP A 22 3.79 12.25 -2.91
N PRO A 23 3.61 11.70 -1.70
CA PRO A 23 2.75 12.27 -0.67
C PRO A 23 3.34 13.59 -0.15
N VAL A 24 2.45 14.49 0.27
CA VAL A 24 2.81 15.75 0.93
C VAL A 24 2.28 15.69 2.36
N ALA A 25 3.15 15.90 3.34
CA ALA A 25 2.77 15.90 4.74
C ALA A 25 1.90 17.12 5.09
N GLY A 26 0.82 16.89 5.83
CA GLY A 26 0.03 17.93 6.47
C GLY A 26 0.65 18.42 7.79
N SER A 27 -0.12 19.22 8.54
CA SER A 27 0.31 19.72 9.86
C SER A 27 0.44 18.57 10.85
N GLY A 28 1.65 18.40 11.41
CA GLY A 28 1.95 17.33 12.37
C GLY A 28 2.32 15.99 11.76
N GLU A 29 2.38 15.89 10.42
CA GLU A 29 2.75 14.66 9.72
C GLU A 29 4.19 14.73 9.18
N VAL A 30 4.73 13.57 8.79
CA VAL A 30 6.02 13.47 8.10
C VAL A 30 5.92 12.51 6.91
N VAL A 31 6.69 12.78 5.86
CA VAL A 31 6.83 11.85 4.73
C VAL A 31 8.00 10.92 5.00
N VAL A 32 7.75 9.60 4.97
CA VAL A 32 8.76 8.57 5.19
C VAL A 32 9.08 7.89 3.86
N ARG A 33 10.37 7.80 3.54
CA ARG A 33 10.85 6.93 2.45
C ARG A 33 10.92 5.50 2.98
N VAL A 34 9.95 4.68 2.61
CA VAL A 34 9.86 3.27 3.01
C VAL A 34 11.01 2.47 2.38
N ALA A 35 11.92 1.93 3.21
CA ALA A 35 12.99 1.04 2.77
C ALA A 35 12.53 -0.42 2.69
N ALA A 36 11.63 -0.82 3.59
CA ALA A 36 10.96 -2.12 3.64
C ALA A 36 9.58 -1.96 4.28
N ALA A 37 8.64 -2.80 3.86
CA ALA A 37 7.33 -2.97 4.48
C ALA A 37 7.17 -4.44 4.87
N ASP A 38 6.66 -4.70 6.07
CA ASP A 38 6.38 -6.05 6.54
C ASP A 38 5.14 -6.62 5.82
N VAL A 39 5.04 -7.94 5.75
CA VAL A 39 3.86 -8.64 5.25
C VAL A 39 3.40 -9.61 6.32
N VAL A 40 2.20 -9.34 6.86
CA VAL A 40 1.59 -10.09 7.94
C VAL A 40 0.29 -10.75 7.47
N PHE A 41 -0.18 -11.76 8.21
CA PHE A 41 -1.41 -12.47 7.85
C PHE A 41 -2.62 -11.55 7.74
N LEU A 42 -2.68 -10.49 8.55
CA LEU A 42 -3.74 -9.48 8.50
C LEU A 42 -3.89 -8.84 7.10
N ASP A 43 -2.79 -8.66 6.35
CA ASP A 43 -2.84 -8.07 5.01
C ASP A 43 -3.68 -8.93 4.06
N THR A 44 -3.61 -10.25 4.21
CA THR A 44 -4.39 -11.19 3.41
C THR A 44 -5.87 -11.13 3.77
N THR A 45 -6.18 -11.01 5.06
CA THR A 45 -7.55 -10.88 5.57
C THR A 45 -8.20 -9.58 5.13
N LEU A 46 -7.48 -8.45 5.21
CA LEU A 46 -8.00 -7.16 4.78
C LEU A 46 -8.21 -7.11 3.26
N ARG A 47 -7.29 -7.69 2.48
CA ARG A 47 -7.38 -7.70 1.02
C ARG A 47 -8.46 -8.66 0.50
N SER A 48 -8.73 -9.76 1.20
CA SER A 48 -9.76 -10.72 0.76
C SER A 48 -11.18 -10.18 0.88
N GLY A 49 -11.39 -9.16 1.71
CA GLY A 49 -12.72 -8.70 2.14
C GLY A 49 -13.22 -9.46 3.34
#